data_AF-A0A8S3SSB0-F1
#
_entry.id   AF-A0A8S3SSB0-F1
#
_cell.length_a   1.000
_cell.length_b   1.000
_cell.length_c   1.000
_cell.angle_alpha   90.00
_cell.angle_beta   90.00
_cell.angle_gamma   90.00
#
_symmetry.space_group_name_H-M   'P 1'
#
loop_
_entity.id
_entity.type
_entity.pdbx_description
1 polymer ?
#
loop_
_entity_poly.entity_id
_entity_poly.type
_entity_poly.pdbx_seq_one_letter_code
_entity_poly.pdbx_strand_id
1 'polypeptide(L)'
;MVDISEKVILFYNNSPKLNNHLQQCLLQESNITKTKLLDTCQTRFIERHDAFDVFCGLYDTIILSLNDMSQRKDFNRETSSESTTLLAAITSFSFVITLITVKNLMGYTVGLSRKLQGRSQDIISAYMSVQSVLSLLVEVRENVDCKFLAWYEEAVVMGKEHDIVPSVPRTCGRQRNRCNVPGETPDVYFRRALCIPYIDELISGINDRFSSLSKTAVMALVLIPEMTIQKQHAHVILENIKPFLDFYHSDLPSPFGISSEVDRWLHFWKHTTDTLPKSAAETIKKCNKLDYPNIYAILKIVCTMSVTSCECERSNSELGLLKTFLRATMGQDRLNGLALMHVHYNLELELDVIVDMFARRHPRKMKLESIL
;
A
#
# COMPACT_ATOMS: atom_id res chain seq x y z
N MET A 1 -18.42 2.76 -1.77
CA MET A 1 -18.08 1.32 -1.67
C MET A 1 -16.95 1.13 -0.69
N VAL A 2 -15.73 1.64 -0.96
CA VAL A 2 -14.57 1.52 -0.05
C VAL A 2 -14.93 1.88 1.40
N ASP A 3 -15.41 3.09 1.67
CA ASP A 3 -15.78 3.51 3.04
C ASP A 3 -16.83 2.61 3.71
N ILE A 4 -17.73 2.01 2.93
CA ILE A 4 -18.75 1.09 3.46
C ILE A 4 -18.08 -0.23 3.85
N SER A 5 -17.21 -0.78 2.99
CA SER A 5 -16.41 -1.96 3.30
C SER A 5 -15.53 -1.72 4.53
N GLU A 6 -14.86 -0.57 4.63
CA GLU A 6 -14.06 -0.21 5.81
C GLU A 6 -14.90 -0.14 7.08
N LYS A 7 -16.10 0.45 7.03
CA LYS A 7 -17.03 0.47 8.17
C LYS A 7 -17.47 -0.92 8.59
N VAL A 8 -17.78 -1.80 7.64
CA VAL A 8 -18.13 -3.21 7.94
C VAL A 8 -16.95 -3.92 8.60
N ILE A 9 -15.74 -3.76 8.06
CA ILE A 9 -14.53 -4.36 8.61
C ILE A 9 -14.28 -3.88 10.04
N LEU A 10 -14.37 -2.56 10.27
CA LEU A 10 -14.21 -1.95 11.60
C LEU A 10 -15.29 -2.42 12.58
N PHE A 11 -16.54 -2.56 12.12
CA PHE A 11 -17.65 -3.05 12.94
C PHE A 11 -17.35 -4.42 13.54
N TYR A 12 -16.82 -5.35 12.74
CA TYR A 12 -16.40 -6.67 13.23
C TYR A 12 -15.08 -6.66 14.01
N ASN A 13 -14.09 -5.87 13.58
CA ASN A 13 -12.76 -5.88 14.21
C ASN A 13 -12.72 -5.15 15.56
N ASN A 14 -13.62 -4.21 15.80
CA ASN A 14 -13.72 -3.50 17.08
C ASN A 14 -14.37 -4.32 18.21
N SER A 15 -15.01 -5.45 17.89
CA SER A 15 -15.71 -6.27 18.88
C SER A 15 -15.43 -7.77 18.71
N PRO A 16 -14.70 -8.40 19.66
CA PRO A 16 -14.47 -9.84 19.64
C PRO A 16 -15.78 -10.66 19.61
N LYS A 17 -16.85 -10.17 20.25
CA LYS A 17 -18.16 -10.82 20.23
C LYS A 17 -18.74 -10.87 18.81
N LEU A 18 -18.64 -9.78 18.06
CA LEU A 18 -19.16 -9.70 16.69
C LEU A 18 -18.30 -10.54 15.73
N ASN A 19 -16.98 -10.51 15.90
CA ASN A 19 -16.07 -11.34 15.12
C ASN A 19 -16.33 -12.84 15.32
N ASN A 20 -16.52 -13.27 16.58
CA ASN A 20 -16.87 -14.65 16.89
C ASN A 20 -18.23 -15.04 16.29
N HIS A 21 -19.19 -14.11 16.24
CA HIS A 21 -20.47 -14.36 15.60
C HIS A 21 -20.34 -14.55 14.08
N LEU A 22 -19.56 -13.70 13.41
CA LEU A 22 -19.23 -13.87 11.98
C LEU A 22 -18.60 -15.24 11.72
N GLN A 23 -17.68 -15.68 12.58
CA GLN A 23 -17.06 -17.01 12.48
C GLN A 23 -18.06 -18.15 12.72
N GLN A 24 -19.06 -17.96 13.58
CA GLN A 24 -20.13 -18.94 13.77
C GLN A 24 -21.01 -19.07 12.53
N CYS A 25 -21.35 -17.96 11.87
CA CYS A 25 -22.04 -17.97 10.58
C CYS A 25 -21.20 -18.67 9.51
N LEU A 26 -19.87 -18.46 9.53
CA LEU A 26 -18.94 -19.09 8.60
C LEU A 26 -18.90 -20.62 8.72
N LEU A 27 -18.96 -21.16 9.94
CA LEU A 27 -18.96 -22.61 10.19
C LEU A 27 -20.19 -23.34 9.63
N GLN A 28 -21.24 -22.60 9.24
CA GLN A 28 -22.41 -23.14 8.58
C GLN A 28 -22.20 -23.32 7.06
N GLU A 29 -21.17 -22.68 6.48
CA GLU A 29 -20.80 -22.76 5.07
C GLU A 29 -19.58 -23.68 4.89
N SER A 30 -19.78 -24.83 4.25
CA SER A 30 -18.84 -25.97 4.29
C SER A 30 -17.60 -25.87 3.39
N ASN A 31 -17.24 -24.70 2.83
CA ASN A 31 -16.19 -24.61 1.81
C ASN A 31 -15.30 -23.34 1.81
N ILE A 32 -15.14 -22.63 2.93
CA ILE A 32 -14.39 -21.35 2.93
C ILE A 32 -13.02 -21.47 3.61
N THR A 33 -11.97 -21.00 2.93
CA THR A 33 -10.57 -21.01 3.39
C THR A 33 -10.17 -19.78 4.21
N LYS A 34 -10.98 -18.71 4.17
CA LYS A 34 -10.70 -17.42 4.83
C LYS A 34 -11.58 -17.27 6.07
N THR A 35 -10.97 -16.98 7.22
CA THR A 35 -11.66 -17.08 8.52
C THR A 35 -11.85 -15.73 9.24
N LYS A 36 -11.29 -14.65 8.71
CA LYS A 36 -11.35 -13.33 9.34
C LYS A 36 -11.23 -12.20 8.32
N LEU A 37 -12.01 -11.14 8.53
CA LEU A 37 -11.84 -9.88 7.80
C LEU A 37 -10.50 -9.23 8.11
N LEU A 38 -9.82 -8.77 7.06
CA LEU A 38 -8.56 -8.05 7.18
C LEU A 38 -8.85 -6.54 7.26
N ASP A 39 -8.08 -5.82 8.08
CA ASP A 39 -8.13 -4.37 8.10
C ASP A 39 -7.63 -3.78 6.78
N THR A 40 -8.27 -2.71 6.33
CA THR A 40 -7.76 -1.91 5.21
C THR A 40 -6.71 -0.93 5.74
N CYS A 41 -5.43 -1.23 5.51
CA CYS A 41 -4.40 -0.25 5.81
C CYS A 41 -4.41 0.88 4.76
N GLN A 42 -4.38 2.13 5.21
CA GLN A 42 -4.35 3.27 4.29
C GLN A 42 -3.07 3.33 3.46
N THR A 43 -1.94 2.91 4.02
CA THR A 43 -0.62 3.05 3.39
C THR A 43 -0.14 1.79 2.68
N ARG A 44 -0.70 0.61 2.99
CA ARG A 44 -0.29 -0.66 2.36
C ARG A 44 -1.28 -1.08 1.28
N PHE A 45 -0.97 -0.77 0.04
CA PHE A 45 -1.79 -1.11 -1.13
C PHE A 45 -2.13 -2.61 -1.25
N ILE A 46 -1.20 -3.53 -0.95
CA ILE A 46 -1.48 -4.98 -0.95
C ILE A 46 -2.50 -5.37 0.12
N GLU A 47 -2.37 -4.84 1.35
CA GLU A 47 -3.32 -5.15 2.41
C GLU A 47 -4.74 -4.72 2.03
N ARG A 48 -4.89 -3.65 1.23
CA ARG A 48 -6.19 -3.30 0.63
C ARG A 48 -6.67 -4.33 -0.37
N HIS A 49 -5.82 -4.80 -1.29
CA HIS A 49 -6.20 -5.84 -2.25
C HIS A 49 -6.62 -7.13 -1.54
N ASP A 50 -5.84 -7.60 -0.56
CA ASP A 50 -6.13 -8.81 0.20
C ASP A 50 -7.40 -8.62 1.04
N ALA A 51 -7.59 -7.45 1.67
CA ALA A 51 -8.81 -7.14 2.40
C ALA A 51 -10.05 -7.13 1.50
N PHE A 52 -9.99 -6.56 0.30
CA PHE A 52 -11.10 -6.60 -0.66
C PHE A 52 -11.38 -8.02 -1.16
N ASP A 53 -10.34 -8.81 -1.44
CA ASP A 53 -10.50 -10.20 -1.87
C ASP A 53 -11.08 -11.08 -0.76
N VAL A 54 -10.69 -10.84 0.49
CA VAL A 54 -11.31 -11.48 1.67
C VAL A 54 -12.74 -11.01 1.86
N PHE A 55 -13.02 -9.71 1.72
CA PHE A 55 -14.38 -9.17 1.82
C PHE A 55 -15.31 -9.78 0.77
N CYS A 56 -14.85 -9.90 -0.48
CA CYS A 56 -15.61 -10.57 -1.55
C CYS A 56 -15.85 -12.05 -1.23
N GLY A 57 -14.84 -12.75 -0.72
CA GLY A 57 -14.96 -14.17 -0.35
C GLY A 57 -15.81 -14.45 0.88
N LEU A 58 -16.08 -13.43 1.71
CA LEU A 58 -16.93 -13.51 2.91
C LEU A 58 -18.26 -12.79 2.72
N TYR A 59 -18.60 -12.36 1.50
CA TYR A 59 -19.72 -11.45 1.26
C TYR A 59 -21.05 -12.04 1.74
N ASP A 60 -21.32 -13.30 1.42
CA ASP A 60 -22.54 -14.01 1.82
C ASP A 60 -22.62 -14.17 3.34
N THR A 61 -21.51 -14.64 3.95
CA THR A 61 -21.39 -14.77 5.41
C THR A 61 -21.62 -13.43 6.13
N ILE A 62 -21.11 -12.33 5.57
CA ILE A 62 -21.32 -10.97 6.12
C ILE A 62 -22.80 -10.60 6.08
N ILE A 63 -23.49 -10.84 4.97
CA ILE A 63 -24.93 -10.56 4.84
C ILE A 63 -25.72 -11.39 5.85
N LEU A 64 -25.47 -12.70 5.91
CA LEU A 64 -26.12 -13.61 6.86
C LEU A 64 -25.93 -13.14 8.31
N SER A 65 -24.69 -12.83 8.68
CA SER A 65 -24.32 -12.32 10.00
C SER A 65 -25.02 -11.00 10.33
N LEU A 66 -24.99 -10.01 9.44
CA LEU A 66 -25.66 -8.72 9.67
C LEU A 66 -27.18 -8.87 9.77
N ASN A 67 -27.77 -9.74 8.96
CA ASN A 67 -29.20 -10.03 9.02
C ASN A 67 -29.57 -10.68 10.36
N ASP A 68 -28.82 -11.69 10.82
CA ASP A 68 -29.05 -12.35 12.10
C ASP A 68 -28.91 -11.38 13.28
N MET A 69 -27.86 -10.55 13.29
CA MET A 69 -27.65 -9.51 14.32
C MET A 69 -28.74 -8.43 14.32
N SER A 70 -29.34 -8.15 13.17
CA SER A 70 -30.44 -7.18 13.07
C SER A 70 -31.75 -7.70 13.69
N GLN A 71 -31.93 -9.02 13.77
CA GLN A 71 -33.17 -9.65 14.24
C GLN A 71 -33.08 -10.23 15.66
N ARG A 72 -31.89 -10.69 16.09
CA ARG A 72 -31.72 -11.29 17.41
C ARG A 72 -31.79 -10.27 18.55
N LYS A 73 -32.49 -10.65 19.61
CA LYS A 73 -32.59 -9.84 20.86
C LYS A 73 -31.35 -9.89 21.74
N ASP A 74 -30.40 -10.78 21.43
CA ASP A 74 -29.17 -11.00 22.22
C ASP A 74 -28.09 -9.93 21.97
N PHE A 75 -28.32 -9.08 20.96
CA PHE A 75 -27.48 -7.93 20.64
C PHE A 75 -28.09 -6.64 21.18
N ASN A 76 -27.23 -5.67 21.53
CA ASN A 76 -27.71 -4.39 22.01
C ASN A 76 -28.35 -3.60 20.87
N ARG A 77 -29.18 -2.61 21.22
CA ARG A 77 -29.92 -1.80 20.25
C ARG A 77 -29.01 -1.10 19.23
N GLU A 78 -27.84 -0.66 19.66
CA GLU A 78 -26.84 -0.02 18.79
C GLU A 78 -26.33 -0.98 17.73
N THR A 79 -25.90 -2.19 18.13
CA THR A 79 -25.41 -3.24 17.22
C THR A 79 -26.47 -3.64 16.22
N SER A 80 -27.72 -3.86 16.65
CA SER A 80 -28.81 -4.21 15.73
C SER A 80 -29.12 -3.08 14.75
N SER A 81 -29.18 -1.82 15.22
CA SER A 81 -29.40 -0.65 14.36
C SER A 81 -28.28 -0.43 13.35
N GLU A 82 -27.03 -0.58 13.78
CA GLU A 82 -25.85 -0.45 12.92
C GLU A 82 -25.81 -1.59 11.91
N SER A 83 -26.14 -2.82 12.34
CA SER A 83 -26.24 -3.99 11.46
C SER A 83 -27.30 -3.80 10.38
N THR A 84 -28.49 -3.29 10.71
CA THR A 84 -29.52 -2.94 9.72
C THR A 84 -29.01 -1.90 8.72
N THR A 85 -28.28 -0.89 9.20
CA THR A 85 -27.75 0.19 8.36
C THR A 85 -26.66 -0.33 7.41
N LEU A 86 -25.72 -1.12 7.92
CA LEU A 86 -24.65 -1.73 7.13
C LEU A 86 -25.21 -2.74 6.13
N LEU A 87 -26.18 -3.57 6.55
CA LEU A 87 -26.87 -4.52 5.68
C LEU A 87 -27.50 -3.80 4.48
N ALA A 88 -28.31 -2.76 4.73
CA ALA A 88 -28.93 -1.98 3.67
C ALA A 88 -27.91 -1.30 2.73
N ALA A 89 -26.73 -0.93 3.25
CA ALA A 89 -25.68 -0.32 2.45
C ALA A 89 -25.02 -1.33 1.50
N ILE A 90 -24.67 -2.52 2.02
CA ILE A 90 -24.00 -3.56 1.22
C ILE A 90 -24.97 -4.28 0.27
N THR A 91 -26.25 -4.39 0.60
CA THR A 91 -27.27 -4.99 -0.28
C THR A 91 -27.84 -4.04 -1.33
N SER A 92 -27.26 -2.85 -1.49
CA SER A 92 -27.61 -1.99 -2.61
C SER A 92 -26.95 -2.47 -3.91
N PHE A 93 -27.68 -2.50 -5.03
CA PHE A 93 -27.08 -2.91 -6.31
C PHE A 93 -25.88 -2.03 -6.71
N SER A 94 -25.92 -0.74 -6.34
CA SER A 94 -24.80 0.18 -6.52
C SER A 94 -23.53 -0.26 -5.79
N PHE A 95 -23.66 -0.84 -4.59
CA PHE A 95 -22.53 -1.39 -3.86
C PHE A 95 -21.98 -2.64 -4.57
N VAL A 96 -22.86 -3.59 -4.91
CA VAL A 96 -22.49 -4.86 -5.57
C VAL A 96 -21.76 -4.63 -6.90
N ILE A 97 -22.34 -3.84 -7.80
CA ILE A 97 -21.71 -3.56 -9.11
C ILE A 97 -20.37 -2.83 -8.96
N THR A 98 -20.25 -1.95 -7.96
CA THR A 98 -18.98 -1.27 -7.66
C THR A 98 -17.95 -2.25 -7.12
N LEU A 99 -18.34 -3.16 -6.22
CA LEU A 99 -17.46 -4.17 -5.65
C LEU A 99 -16.89 -5.07 -6.75
N ILE A 100 -17.74 -5.61 -7.63
CA ILE A 100 -17.34 -6.47 -8.75
C ILE A 100 -16.44 -5.72 -9.75
N THR A 101 -16.83 -4.50 -10.14
CA THR A 101 -16.03 -3.68 -11.07
C THR A 101 -14.64 -3.40 -10.50
N VAL A 102 -14.54 -3.02 -9.22
CA VAL A 102 -13.27 -2.76 -8.56
C VAL A 102 -12.44 -4.03 -8.40
N LYS A 103 -13.04 -5.14 -7.97
CA LYS A 103 -12.39 -6.46 -7.86
C LYS A 103 -11.73 -6.86 -9.19
N ASN A 104 -12.50 -6.82 -10.28
CA ASN A 104 -12.00 -7.25 -11.59
C ASN A 104 -10.92 -6.32 -12.13
N LEU A 105 -11.02 -5.01 -11.91
CA LEU A 105 -9.98 -4.06 -12.34
C LEU A 105 -8.72 -4.13 -11.49
N MET A 106 -8.85 -4.31 -10.18
CA MET A 106 -7.73 -4.53 -9.27
C MET A 106 -6.95 -5.80 -9.60
N GLY A 107 -7.60 -6.80 -10.22
CA GLY A 107 -6.95 -8.01 -10.73
C GLY A 107 -5.80 -7.71 -11.71
N TYR A 108 -5.90 -6.64 -12.52
CA TYR A 108 -4.83 -6.25 -13.43
C TYR A 108 -3.62 -5.62 -12.72
N THR A 109 -3.83 -4.95 -11.58
CA THR A 109 -2.78 -4.22 -10.86
C THR A 109 -2.17 -4.98 -9.70
N VAL A 110 -2.77 -6.09 -9.25
CA VAL A 110 -2.33 -6.84 -8.06
C VAL A 110 -0.87 -7.30 -8.14
N GLY A 111 -0.43 -7.76 -9.31
CA GLY A 111 0.95 -8.20 -9.52
C GLY A 111 1.95 -7.05 -9.43
N LEU A 112 1.57 -5.87 -9.94
CA LEU A 112 2.37 -4.65 -9.85
C LEU A 112 2.45 -4.18 -8.39
N SER A 113 1.31 -4.09 -7.70
CA SER A 113 1.24 -3.75 -6.27
C SER A 113 2.12 -4.67 -5.42
N ARG A 114 2.11 -5.99 -5.70
CA ARG A 114 2.92 -6.97 -4.98
C ARG A 114 4.41 -6.75 -5.15
N LYS A 115 4.84 -6.56 -6.39
CA LYS A 115 6.25 -6.33 -6.73
C LYS A 115 6.78 -5.02 -6.12
N LEU A 116 5.96 -3.97 -6.06
CA LEU A 116 6.36 -2.69 -5.51
C LEU A 116 6.61 -2.71 -4.00
N GLN A 117 5.98 -3.62 -3.26
CA GLN A 117 6.24 -3.82 -1.82
C GLN A 117 7.31 -4.87 -1.53
N GLY A 118 7.82 -5.51 -2.58
CA GLY A 118 8.92 -6.46 -2.52
C GLY A 118 10.27 -5.80 -2.24
N ARG A 119 11.35 -6.46 -2.63
CA ARG A 119 12.71 -5.93 -2.50
C ARG A 119 13.12 -5.17 -3.76
N SER A 120 14.32 -4.62 -3.76
CA SER A 120 14.89 -3.86 -4.88
C SER A 120 14.72 -4.55 -6.25
N GLN A 121 14.90 -5.88 -6.31
CA GLN A 121 14.68 -6.68 -7.52
C GLN A 121 13.23 -6.64 -7.97
N ASP A 122 12.30 -6.83 -7.04
CA ASP A 122 10.87 -6.81 -7.31
C ASP A 122 10.44 -5.42 -7.80
N ILE A 123 10.98 -4.35 -7.18
CA ILE A 123 10.73 -2.96 -7.59
C ILE A 123 11.21 -2.73 -9.03
N ILE A 124 12.44 -3.13 -9.39
CA ILE A 124 12.91 -3.02 -10.78
C ILE A 124 11.98 -3.80 -11.72
N SER A 125 11.62 -5.03 -11.34
CA SER A 125 10.74 -5.88 -12.16
C SER A 125 9.32 -5.30 -12.31
N ALA A 126 8.82 -4.59 -11.29
CA ALA A 126 7.56 -3.86 -11.33
C ALA A 126 7.62 -2.78 -12.41
N TYR A 127 8.64 -1.91 -12.35
CA TYR A 127 8.83 -0.82 -13.31
C TYR A 127 9.01 -1.32 -14.75
N MET A 128 9.62 -2.49 -14.94
CA MET A 128 9.68 -3.12 -16.26
C MET A 128 8.32 -3.66 -16.74
N SER A 129 7.43 -4.04 -15.81
CA SER A 129 6.10 -4.57 -16.10
C SER A 129 5.02 -3.48 -16.25
N VAL A 130 5.26 -2.25 -15.78
CA VAL A 130 4.28 -1.14 -15.78
C VAL A 130 3.67 -0.93 -17.17
N GLN A 131 4.51 -0.87 -18.22
CA GLN A 131 4.02 -0.63 -19.58
C GLN A 131 3.09 -1.74 -20.06
N SER A 132 3.38 -2.99 -19.71
CA SER A 132 2.52 -4.13 -20.06
C SER A 132 1.16 -4.04 -19.34
N VAL A 133 1.15 -3.66 -18.06
CA VAL A 133 -0.10 -3.46 -17.31
C VAL A 133 -0.90 -2.28 -17.88
N LEU A 134 -0.24 -1.18 -18.24
CA LEU A 134 -0.88 -0.03 -18.89
C LEU A 134 -1.51 -0.42 -20.22
N SER A 135 -0.78 -1.13 -21.08
CA SER A 135 -1.30 -1.61 -22.36
C SER A 135 -2.53 -2.50 -22.17
N LEU A 136 -2.52 -3.40 -21.18
CA LEU A 136 -3.69 -4.23 -20.85
C LEU A 136 -4.89 -3.39 -20.36
N LEU A 137 -4.67 -2.36 -19.53
CA LEU A 137 -5.75 -1.49 -19.08
C LEU A 137 -6.34 -0.65 -20.23
N VAL A 138 -5.51 -0.21 -21.18
CA VAL A 138 -5.97 0.45 -22.41
C VAL A 138 -6.80 -0.52 -23.25
N GLU A 139 -6.37 -1.77 -23.43
CA GLU A 139 -7.14 -2.79 -24.14
C GLU A 139 -8.49 -3.07 -23.44
N VAL A 140 -8.51 -3.12 -22.11
CA VAL A 140 -9.75 -3.24 -21.32
C VAL A 140 -10.66 -2.02 -21.54
N ARG A 141 -10.07 -0.82 -21.66
CA ARG A 141 -10.80 0.43 -21.91
C ARG A 141 -11.41 0.48 -23.31
N GLU A 142 -10.70 -0.03 -24.31
CA GLU A 142 -11.17 -0.15 -25.70
C GLU A 142 -12.28 -1.19 -25.83
N ASN A 143 -12.19 -2.29 -25.09
CA ASN A 143 -13.16 -3.39 -25.07
C ASN A 143 -14.17 -3.29 -23.91
N VAL A 144 -14.41 -2.08 -23.38
CA VAL A 144 -15.16 -1.87 -22.14
C VAL A 144 -16.59 -2.39 -22.21
N ASP A 145 -17.24 -2.35 -23.37
CA ASP A 145 -18.61 -2.85 -23.53
C ASP A 145 -18.70 -4.36 -23.25
N CYS A 146 -17.80 -5.15 -23.84
CA CYS A 146 -17.74 -6.60 -23.64
C CYS A 146 -17.29 -6.96 -22.22
N LYS A 147 -16.25 -6.28 -21.70
CA LYS A 147 -15.73 -6.54 -20.35
C LYS A 147 -16.74 -6.20 -19.28
N PHE A 148 -17.39 -5.05 -19.39
CA PHE A 148 -18.37 -4.61 -18.42
C PHE A 148 -19.65 -5.45 -18.46
N LEU A 149 -20.06 -5.97 -19.62
CA LEU A 149 -21.20 -6.90 -19.69
C LEU A 149 -20.98 -8.13 -18.80
N ALA A 150 -19.82 -8.77 -18.89
CA ALA A 150 -19.48 -9.93 -18.04
C ALA A 150 -19.46 -9.56 -16.55
N TRP A 151 -18.91 -8.40 -16.19
CA TRP A 151 -18.89 -7.93 -14.80
C TRP A 151 -20.28 -7.57 -14.28
N TYR A 152 -21.14 -7.05 -15.15
CA TYR A 152 -22.52 -6.76 -14.82
C TYR A 152 -23.32 -8.04 -14.58
N GLU A 153 -23.16 -9.05 -15.43
CA GLU A 153 -23.78 -10.37 -15.23
C GLU A 153 -23.32 -11.03 -13.93
N GLU A 154 -22.02 -10.97 -13.61
CA GLU A 154 -21.48 -11.44 -12.32
C GLU A 154 -22.16 -10.73 -11.14
N ALA A 155 -22.32 -9.40 -11.22
CA ALA A 155 -23.00 -8.61 -10.18
C ALA A 155 -24.50 -8.92 -10.07
N VAL A 156 -25.19 -9.20 -11.18
CA VAL A 156 -26.60 -9.60 -11.19
C VAL A 156 -26.78 -10.97 -10.53
N VAL A 157 -25.89 -11.93 -10.83
CA VAL A 157 -25.92 -13.26 -10.23
C VAL A 157 -25.70 -13.18 -8.72
N MET A 158 -24.63 -12.49 -8.29
CA MET A 158 -24.35 -12.25 -6.87
C MET A 158 -25.48 -11.49 -6.17
N GLY A 159 -26.09 -10.51 -6.84
CA GLY A 159 -27.22 -9.78 -6.30
C GLY A 159 -28.46 -10.65 -6.09
N LYS A 160 -28.75 -11.55 -7.04
CA LYS A 160 -29.91 -12.43 -7.00
C LYS A 160 -29.91 -13.38 -5.81
N GLU A 161 -28.74 -13.83 -5.35
CA GLU A 161 -28.60 -14.69 -4.17
C GLU A 161 -29.09 -14.02 -2.88
N HIS A 162 -29.17 -12.69 -2.87
CA HIS A 162 -29.60 -11.86 -1.74
C HIS A 162 -30.81 -10.98 -2.06
N ASP A 163 -31.62 -11.36 -3.05
CA ASP A 163 -32.82 -10.64 -3.50
C ASP A 163 -32.56 -9.16 -3.93
N ILE A 164 -31.34 -8.87 -4.43
CA ILE A 164 -30.94 -7.55 -4.90
C ILE A 164 -31.28 -7.40 -6.39
N VAL A 165 -32.13 -6.42 -6.70
CA VAL A 165 -32.54 -6.14 -8.09
C VAL A 165 -31.66 -5.04 -8.70
N PRO A 166 -31.20 -5.20 -9.96
CA PRO A 166 -30.50 -4.15 -10.70
C PRO A 166 -31.28 -2.85 -10.73
N SER A 167 -30.67 -1.78 -10.23
CA SER A 167 -31.32 -0.47 -10.09
C SER A 167 -30.33 0.67 -10.24
N VAL A 168 -30.82 1.78 -10.80
CA VAL A 168 -30.07 3.04 -10.94
C VAL A 168 -30.31 3.90 -9.69
N PRO A 169 -29.27 4.56 -9.14
CA PRO A 169 -29.44 5.55 -8.08
C PRO A 169 -30.43 6.65 -8.45
N ARG A 170 -31.14 7.18 -7.44
CA ARG A 170 -32.06 8.29 -7.64
C ARG A 170 -31.32 9.53 -8.17
N THR A 171 -31.74 10.02 -9.33
CA THR A 171 -31.26 11.28 -9.90
C THR A 171 -32.07 12.47 -9.40
N CYS A 172 -31.43 13.63 -9.27
CA CYS A 172 -32.10 14.88 -8.89
C CYS A 172 -32.33 15.73 -10.14
N GLY A 173 -33.54 16.27 -10.32
CA GLY A 173 -33.88 17.06 -11.51
C GLY A 173 -33.15 18.40 -11.63
N ARG A 174 -32.67 18.96 -10.50
CA ARG A 174 -31.87 20.19 -10.48
C ARG A 174 -30.50 19.90 -9.89
N GLN A 175 -29.48 19.85 -10.74
CA GLN A 175 -28.08 19.78 -10.31
C GLN A 175 -27.35 21.04 -10.78
N ARG A 176 -26.56 21.66 -9.89
CA ARG A 176 -25.78 22.88 -10.20
C ARG A 176 -24.33 22.60 -10.59
N ASN A 177 -23.76 21.49 -10.12
CA ASN A 177 -22.31 21.22 -10.19
C ASN A 177 -21.95 20.00 -11.07
N ARG A 178 -22.91 19.16 -11.44
CA ARG A 178 -22.68 17.94 -12.26
C ARG A 178 -23.96 17.62 -13.04
N CYS A 179 -23.82 17.09 -14.26
CA CYS A 179 -24.96 16.55 -15.00
C CYS A 179 -25.33 15.14 -14.52
N ASN A 180 -26.60 14.77 -14.65
CA ASN A 180 -27.02 13.39 -14.45
C ASN A 180 -26.43 12.55 -15.59
N VAL A 181 -25.82 11.42 -15.25
CA VAL A 181 -25.25 10.51 -16.25
C VAL A 181 -26.42 9.87 -17.02
N PRO A 182 -26.43 9.95 -18.36
CA PRO A 182 -27.48 9.33 -19.16
C PRO A 182 -27.33 7.81 -19.15
N GLY A 183 -28.37 7.09 -18.73
CA GLY A 183 -28.45 5.63 -18.77
C GLY A 183 -29.88 5.18 -18.47
N GLU A 184 -30.56 4.69 -19.50
CA GLU A 184 -31.95 4.22 -19.40
C GLU A 184 -32.05 2.89 -18.64
N THR A 185 -30.99 2.09 -18.73
CA THR A 185 -30.84 0.80 -18.05
C THR A 185 -29.66 0.83 -17.07
N PRO A 186 -29.68 0.00 -16.00
CA PRO A 186 -28.59 -0.04 -15.03
C PRO A 186 -27.22 -0.36 -15.65
N ASP A 187 -27.15 -1.23 -16.66
CA ASP A 187 -25.90 -1.58 -17.34
C ASP A 187 -25.27 -0.35 -18.03
N VAL A 188 -26.05 0.42 -18.79
CA VAL A 188 -25.56 1.62 -19.48
C VAL A 188 -25.17 2.69 -18.47
N TYR A 189 -25.96 2.85 -17.41
CA TYR A 189 -25.67 3.81 -16.35
C TYR A 189 -24.34 3.51 -15.67
N PHE A 190 -24.13 2.30 -15.12
CA PHE A 190 -22.91 1.98 -14.39
C PHE A 190 -21.68 1.87 -15.30
N ARG A 191 -21.84 1.48 -16.57
CA ARG A 191 -20.74 1.53 -17.53
C ARG A 191 -20.18 2.95 -17.67
N ARG A 192 -21.06 3.95 -17.81
CA ARG A 192 -20.71 5.36 -18.00
C ARG A 192 -20.35 6.08 -16.70
N ALA A 193 -21.07 5.80 -15.61
CA ALA A 193 -20.92 6.53 -14.34
C ALA A 193 -19.79 5.99 -13.47
N LEU A 194 -19.44 4.70 -13.63
CA LEU A 194 -18.51 3.99 -12.75
C LEU A 194 -17.34 3.39 -13.55
N CYS A 195 -17.61 2.46 -14.48
CA CYS A 195 -16.56 1.64 -15.09
C CYS A 195 -15.56 2.46 -15.92
N ILE A 196 -16.07 3.23 -16.90
CA ILE A 196 -15.23 4.06 -17.78
C ILE A 196 -14.39 5.08 -16.98
N PRO A 197 -14.99 5.94 -16.12
CA PRO A 197 -14.20 6.91 -15.37
C PRO A 197 -13.15 6.26 -14.47
N TYR A 198 -13.46 5.11 -13.88
CA TYR A 198 -12.53 4.42 -13.00
C TYR A 198 -11.34 3.81 -13.75
N ILE A 199 -11.56 3.24 -14.95
CA ILE A 199 -10.45 2.78 -15.81
C ILE A 199 -9.58 3.96 -16.24
N ASP A 200 -10.20 5.06 -16.66
CA ASP A 200 -9.47 6.26 -17.12
C ASP A 200 -8.60 6.84 -15.97
N GLU A 201 -9.15 6.91 -14.75
CA GLU A 201 -8.42 7.34 -13.55
C GLU A 201 -7.29 6.37 -13.19
N LEU A 202 -7.50 5.04 -13.30
CA LEU A 202 -6.45 4.05 -13.07
C LEU A 202 -5.29 4.21 -14.06
N ILE A 203 -5.60 4.39 -15.35
CA ILE A 203 -4.59 4.61 -16.39
C ILE A 203 -3.82 5.90 -16.12
N SER A 204 -4.51 7.01 -15.82
CA SER A 204 -3.87 8.28 -15.49
C SER A 204 -2.99 8.16 -14.25
N GLY A 205 -3.52 7.58 -13.17
CA GLY A 205 -2.80 7.42 -11.92
C GLY A 205 -1.54 6.56 -12.05
N ILE A 206 -1.56 5.51 -12.87
CA ILE A 206 -0.37 4.70 -13.17
C ILE A 206 0.63 5.51 -14.00
N ASN A 207 0.21 6.22 -15.04
CA ASN A 207 1.11 7.07 -15.83
C ASN A 207 1.78 8.16 -14.99
N ASP A 208 1.03 8.83 -14.13
CA ASP A 208 1.55 9.89 -13.25
C ASP A 208 2.53 9.32 -12.21
N ARG A 209 2.17 8.19 -11.59
CA ARG A 209 3.00 7.52 -10.57
C ARG A 209 4.31 6.98 -11.14
N PHE A 210 4.26 6.38 -12.34
CA PHE A 210 5.40 5.71 -12.98
C PHE A 210 5.99 6.53 -14.13
N SER A 211 6.07 7.85 -13.94
CA SER A 211 6.68 8.77 -14.91
C SER A 211 8.13 8.40 -15.25
N SER A 212 8.64 8.94 -16.36
CA SER A 212 10.01 8.70 -16.84
C SER A 212 11.07 8.94 -15.76
N LEU A 213 10.91 9.99 -14.94
CA LEU A 213 11.81 10.31 -13.84
C LEU A 213 11.88 9.20 -12.78
N SER A 214 10.71 8.67 -12.38
CA SER A 214 10.64 7.58 -11.41
C SER A 214 11.30 6.30 -11.94
N LYS A 215 11.13 6.01 -13.24
CA LYS A 215 11.79 4.88 -13.91
C LYS A 215 13.31 5.04 -13.92
N THR A 216 13.79 6.23 -14.26
CA THR A 216 15.23 6.55 -14.25
C THR A 216 15.85 6.32 -12.87
N ALA A 217 15.18 6.77 -11.81
CA ALA A 217 15.62 6.57 -10.45
C ALA A 217 15.72 5.09 -10.02
N VAL A 218 14.76 4.27 -10.45
CA VAL A 218 14.74 2.84 -10.14
C VAL A 218 15.87 2.08 -10.82
N MET A 219 16.29 2.49 -12.00
CA MET A 219 17.40 1.81 -12.69
C MET A 219 18.71 1.89 -11.90
N ALA A 220 18.91 2.93 -11.10
CA ALA A 220 20.07 3.05 -10.21
C ALA A 220 20.11 1.97 -9.10
N LEU A 221 18.99 1.30 -8.79
CA LEU A 221 18.97 0.15 -7.88
C LEU A 221 19.79 -1.05 -8.40
N VAL A 222 20.16 -1.07 -9.69
CA VAL A 222 21.09 -2.08 -10.24
C VAL A 222 22.47 -2.03 -9.58
N LEU A 223 22.85 -0.89 -8.96
CA LEU A 223 24.10 -0.75 -8.19
C LEU A 223 24.08 -1.46 -6.82
N ILE A 224 22.93 -2.00 -6.40
CA ILE A 224 22.84 -2.86 -5.23
C ILE A 224 23.57 -4.18 -5.56
N PRO A 225 24.56 -4.61 -4.77
CA PRO A 225 25.42 -5.75 -5.05
C PRO A 225 24.72 -7.04 -5.47
N GLU A 226 23.60 -7.40 -4.82
CA GLU A 226 22.78 -8.56 -5.21
C GLU A 226 22.32 -8.49 -6.69
N MET A 227 22.04 -7.29 -7.19
CA MET A 227 21.64 -7.02 -8.58
C MET A 227 22.84 -6.80 -9.50
N THR A 228 23.87 -6.09 -9.01
CA THR A 228 25.08 -5.74 -9.75
C THR A 228 25.78 -7.00 -10.27
N ILE A 229 25.89 -8.03 -9.43
CA ILE A 229 26.54 -9.30 -9.80
C ILE A 229 25.75 -10.03 -10.89
N GLN A 230 24.41 -9.96 -10.88
CA GLN A 230 23.56 -10.61 -11.90
C GLN A 230 23.76 -10.04 -13.30
N LYS A 231 24.15 -8.76 -13.42
CA LYS A 231 24.34 -8.09 -14.73
C LYS A 231 25.63 -8.48 -15.44
N GLN A 232 26.48 -9.30 -14.80
CA GLN A 232 27.73 -9.89 -15.31
C GLN A 232 28.84 -8.91 -15.74
N HIS A 233 28.52 -7.81 -16.42
CA HIS A 233 29.46 -6.85 -16.98
C HIS A 233 29.09 -5.40 -16.64
N ALA A 234 30.12 -4.57 -16.40
CA ALA A 234 29.95 -3.15 -16.06
C ALA A 234 29.28 -2.33 -17.16
N HIS A 235 29.53 -2.64 -18.44
CA HIS A 235 28.92 -1.92 -19.56
C HIS A 235 27.37 -2.00 -19.51
N VAL A 236 26.82 -3.18 -19.19
CA VAL A 236 25.36 -3.37 -19.06
C VAL A 236 24.81 -2.52 -17.92
N ILE A 237 25.55 -2.41 -16.81
CA ILE A 237 25.13 -1.59 -15.67
C ILE A 237 25.11 -0.12 -16.10
N LEU A 238 26.17 0.36 -16.74
CA LEU A 238 26.31 1.74 -17.20
C LEU A 238 25.22 2.13 -18.21
N GLU A 239 24.88 1.25 -19.15
CA GLU A 239 23.77 1.51 -20.08
C GLU A 239 22.43 1.66 -19.38
N ASN A 240 22.14 0.81 -18.39
CA ASN A 240 20.89 0.88 -17.63
C ASN A 240 20.78 2.16 -16.80
N ILE A 241 21.89 2.63 -16.21
CA ILE A 241 21.91 3.83 -15.37
C ILE A 241 22.23 5.11 -16.16
N LYS A 242 22.52 5.04 -17.46
CA LYS A 242 22.88 6.21 -18.26
C LYS A 242 21.87 7.37 -18.15
N PRO A 243 20.54 7.15 -18.28
CA PRO A 243 19.58 8.22 -18.10
C PRO A 243 19.63 8.85 -16.70
N PHE A 244 20.02 8.07 -15.68
CA PHE A 244 20.18 8.56 -14.32
C PHE A 244 21.44 9.42 -14.20
N LEU A 245 22.55 8.95 -14.77
CA LEU A 245 23.81 9.69 -14.78
C LEU A 245 23.67 11.01 -15.54
N ASP A 246 22.96 11.02 -16.66
CA ASP A 246 22.70 12.22 -17.46
C ASP A 246 21.83 13.22 -16.68
N PHE A 247 20.81 12.74 -15.95
CA PHE A 247 19.91 13.58 -15.17
C PHE A 247 20.57 14.17 -13.92
N TYR A 248 21.33 13.36 -13.16
CA TYR A 248 22.00 13.75 -11.91
C TYR A 248 23.48 14.13 -12.12
N HIS A 249 23.88 14.48 -13.34
CA HIS A 249 25.28 14.72 -13.68
C HIS A 249 25.94 15.79 -12.78
N SER A 250 25.20 16.83 -12.41
CA SER A 250 25.68 17.91 -11.52
C SER A 250 25.86 17.49 -10.06
N ASP A 251 25.20 16.41 -9.63
CA ASP A 251 25.22 15.92 -8.25
C ASP A 251 26.35 14.89 -8.02
N LEU A 252 27.01 14.45 -9.08
CA LEU A 252 28.09 13.47 -9.03
C LEU A 252 29.44 14.16 -8.73
N PRO A 253 30.22 13.68 -7.73
CA PRO A 253 31.52 14.25 -7.40
C PRO A 253 32.57 14.19 -8.51
N SER A 254 32.56 13.11 -9.30
CA SER A 254 33.52 12.89 -10.40
C SER A 254 32.88 12.09 -11.55
N PRO A 255 32.00 12.71 -12.36
CA PRO A 255 31.19 12.03 -13.38
C PRO A 255 32.03 11.22 -14.38
N PHE A 256 33.19 11.74 -14.79
CA PHE A 256 34.07 11.09 -15.78
C PHE A 256 34.69 9.78 -15.28
N GLY A 257 34.77 9.58 -13.96
CA GLY A 257 35.38 8.39 -13.34
C GLY A 257 34.40 7.23 -13.11
N ILE A 258 33.10 7.42 -13.38
CA ILE A 258 32.06 6.46 -13.01
C ILE A 258 32.27 5.08 -13.64
N SER A 259 32.74 5.01 -14.89
CA SER A 259 32.91 3.73 -15.58
C SER A 259 33.92 2.83 -14.87
N SER A 260 35.10 3.36 -14.57
CA SER A 260 36.14 2.64 -13.82
C SER A 260 35.73 2.35 -12.38
N GLU A 261 34.91 3.21 -11.78
CA GLU A 261 34.36 3.00 -10.45
C GLU A 261 33.36 1.83 -10.41
N VAL A 262 32.47 1.73 -11.41
CA VAL A 262 31.54 0.60 -11.57
C VAL A 262 32.29 -0.71 -11.83
N ASP A 263 33.37 -0.69 -12.61
CA ASP A 263 34.24 -1.86 -12.79
C ASP A 263 34.83 -2.33 -11.46
N ARG A 264 35.42 -1.42 -10.69
CA ARG A 264 35.97 -1.74 -9.36
C ARG A 264 34.88 -2.23 -8.40
N TRP A 265 33.70 -1.64 -8.45
CA TRP A 265 32.55 -2.02 -7.62
C TRP A 265 32.10 -3.45 -7.94
N LEU A 266 31.90 -3.75 -9.22
CA LEU A 266 31.54 -5.08 -9.68
C LEU A 266 32.62 -6.11 -9.32
N HIS A 267 33.90 -5.77 -9.49
CA HIS A 267 35.01 -6.64 -9.14
C HIS A 267 35.03 -6.94 -7.63
N PHE A 268 34.91 -5.91 -6.78
CA PHE A 268 34.88 -6.06 -5.33
C PHE A 268 33.78 -7.01 -4.86
N TRP A 269 32.54 -6.80 -5.32
CA TRP A 269 31.41 -7.61 -4.87
C TRP A 269 31.41 -9.03 -5.45
N LYS A 270 32.04 -9.27 -6.61
CA LYS A 270 32.23 -10.63 -7.15
C LYS A 270 33.21 -11.48 -6.34
N HIS A 271 34.19 -10.85 -5.70
CA HIS A 271 35.27 -11.55 -4.97
C HIS A 271 35.13 -11.42 -3.45
N THR A 272 34.04 -10.83 -2.98
CA THR A 272 33.73 -10.66 -1.56
C THR A 272 33.27 -11.99 -0.95
N THR A 273 33.71 -12.28 0.28
CA THR A 273 33.23 -13.40 1.09
C THR A 273 32.05 -13.05 1.99
N ASP A 274 31.75 -11.75 2.13
CA ASP A 274 30.68 -11.24 2.95
C ASP A 274 29.29 -11.43 2.33
N THR A 275 28.27 -11.33 3.18
CA THR A 275 26.87 -11.33 2.76
C THR A 275 26.57 -10.13 1.86
N LEU A 276 25.98 -10.42 0.70
CA LEU A 276 25.59 -9.41 -0.28
C LEU A 276 24.42 -8.58 0.24
N PRO A 277 24.56 -7.24 0.31
CA PRO A 277 23.46 -6.37 0.69
C PRO A 277 22.35 -6.40 -0.36
N LYS A 278 21.10 -6.36 0.10
CA LYS A 278 19.88 -6.55 -0.71
C LYS A 278 19.08 -5.27 -0.91
N SER A 279 19.41 -4.25 -0.14
CA SER A 279 18.76 -2.94 -0.17
C SER A 279 19.77 -1.80 -0.36
N ALA A 280 19.31 -0.67 -0.88
CA ALA A 280 20.12 0.54 -0.99
C ALA A 280 20.62 1.00 0.41
N ALA A 281 19.78 0.87 1.43
CA ALA A 281 20.09 1.24 2.81
C ALA A 281 21.18 0.36 3.47
N GLU A 282 21.26 -0.92 3.12
CA GLU A 282 22.38 -1.78 3.54
C GLU A 282 23.64 -1.47 2.73
N THR A 283 23.47 -1.27 1.41
CA THR A 283 24.58 -1.03 0.49
C THR A 283 25.34 0.24 0.85
N ILE A 284 24.63 1.33 1.18
CA ILE A 284 25.27 2.60 1.53
C ILE A 284 26.10 2.52 2.81
N LYS A 285 25.73 1.63 3.75
CA LYS A 285 26.50 1.41 5.00
C LYS A 285 27.81 0.66 4.75
N LYS A 286 27.83 -0.24 3.75
CA LYS A 286 29.03 -0.99 3.34
C LYS A 286 29.86 -0.28 2.27
N CYS A 287 29.37 0.83 1.72
CA CYS A 287 30.05 1.58 0.68
C CYS A 287 31.12 2.50 1.28
N ASN A 288 32.39 2.29 0.92
CA ASN A 288 33.46 3.23 1.26
C ASN A 288 33.41 4.45 0.33
N LYS A 289 33.06 5.61 0.90
CA LYS A 289 32.94 6.88 0.17
C LYS A 289 34.25 7.31 -0.51
N LEU A 290 35.41 6.94 0.04
CA LEU A 290 36.70 7.32 -0.55
C LEU A 290 37.01 6.52 -1.81
N ASP A 291 36.69 5.23 -1.81
CA ASP A 291 36.96 4.32 -2.94
C ASP A 291 35.90 4.48 -4.06
N TYR A 292 34.67 4.79 -3.66
CA TYR A 292 33.48 4.84 -4.52
C TYR A 292 32.65 6.13 -4.31
N PRO A 293 33.21 7.32 -4.61
CA PRO A 293 32.55 8.59 -4.33
C PRO A 293 31.27 8.82 -5.17
N ASN A 294 31.23 8.40 -6.43
CA ASN A 294 30.05 8.57 -7.27
C ASN A 294 28.96 7.56 -6.92
N ILE A 295 29.32 6.29 -6.72
CA ILE A 295 28.35 5.25 -6.34
C ILE A 295 27.74 5.60 -4.97
N TYR A 296 28.54 6.13 -4.04
CA TYR A 296 28.02 6.63 -2.76
C TYR A 296 27.00 7.76 -2.96
N ALA A 297 27.27 8.73 -3.84
CA ALA A 297 26.33 9.81 -4.16
C ALA A 297 25.03 9.27 -4.78
N ILE A 298 25.13 8.34 -5.73
CA ILE A 298 23.98 7.69 -6.38
C ILE A 298 23.14 6.93 -5.35
N LEU A 299 23.77 6.12 -4.49
CA LEU A 299 23.08 5.38 -3.44
C LEU A 299 22.37 6.31 -2.46
N LYS A 300 22.98 7.46 -2.13
CA LYS A 300 22.37 8.47 -1.28
C LYS A 300 21.10 9.06 -1.92
N ILE A 301 21.16 9.43 -3.19
CA ILE A 301 19.99 9.92 -3.95
C ILE A 301 18.90 8.85 -3.91
N VAL A 302 19.21 7.62 -4.29
CA VAL A 302 18.25 6.51 -4.31
C VAL A 302 17.61 6.25 -2.94
N CYS A 303 18.38 6.31 -1.85
CA CYS A 303 17.86 6.15 -0.49
C CYS A 303 16.91 7.29 -0.06
N THR A 304 17.01 8.47 -0.67
CA THR A 304 16.13 9.61 -0.37
C THR A 304 14.86 9.64 -1.22
N MET A 305 14.75 8.77 -2.24
CA MET A 305 13.59 8.74 -3.13
C MET A 305 12.47 7.83 -2.58
N SER A 306 11.23 8.30 -2.70
CA SER A 306 10.02 7.62 -2.22
C SER A 306 9.72 6.28 -2.89
N VAL A 307 10.46 5.91 -3.93
CA VAL A 307 10.26 4.64 -4.67
C VAL A 307 10.59 3.41 -3.81
N THR A 308 11.36 3.58 -2.73
CA THR A 308 11.71 2.53 -1.76
C THR A 308 10.96 2.66 -0.43
N SER A 309 9.81 3.37 -0.40
CA SER A 309 9.05 3.64 0.85
C SER A 309 8.67 2.37 1.62
N CYS A 310 8.63 1.22 0.97
CA CYS A 310 8.30 -0.05 1.61
C CYS A 310 9.30 -0.46 2.71
N GLU A 311 10.59 -0.12 2.60
CA GLU A 311 11.54 -0.33 3.72
C GLU A 311 11.21 0.63 4.88
N CYS A 312 10.88 1.89 4.59
CA CYS A 312 10.44 2.85 5.61
C CYS A 312 9.14 2.40 6.28
N GLU A 313 8.20 1.80 5.54
CA GLU A 313 6.94 1.25 6.05
C GLU A 313 7.14 -0.03 6.89
N ARG A 314 8.15 -0.85 6.57
CA ARG A 314 8.56 -1.99 7.42
C ARG A 314 9.14 -1.49 8.74
N SER A 315 10.02 -0.49 8.73
CA SER A 315 10.51 0.13 9.97
C SER A 315 9.39 0.82 10.76
N ASN A 316 8.40 1.41 10.08
CA ASN A 316 7.23 2.03 10.74
C ASN A 316 6.29 0.99 11.38
N SER A 317 6.38 -0.29 11.02
CA SER A 317 5.65 -1.35 11.72
C SER A 317 6.22 -1.62 13.12
N GLU A 318 7.52 -1.41 13.33
CA GLU A 318 8.14 -1.47 14.66
C GLU A 318 7.64 -0.31 15.55
N LEU A 319 7.33 0.85 14.96
CA LEU A 319 6.65 1.93 15.69
C LEU A 319 5.25 1.54 16.16
N GLY A 320 4.62 0.54 15.55
CA GLY A 320 3.39 -0.08 16.03
C GLY A 320 3.57 -0.73 17.41
N LEU A 321 4.70 -1.41 17.67
CA LEU A 321 5.02 -1.97 18.99
C LEU A 321 5.16 -0.86 20.03
N LEU A 322 5.88 0.19 19.67
CA LEU A 322 6.09 1.38 20.50
C LEU A 322 4.78 2.11 20.83
N LYS A 323 3.91 2.28 19.81
CA LYS A 323 2.59 2.91 19.96
C LYS A 323 1.64 2.06 20.79
N THR A 324 1.62 0.75 20.60
CA THR A 324 0.64 -0.13 21.25
C THR A 324 0.93 -0.28 22.75
N PHE A 325 2.20 -0.37 23.14
CA PHE A 325 2.59 -0.55 24.54
C PHE A 325 2.29 0.68 25.42
N LEU A 326 2.33 1.90 24.87
CA LEU A 326 2.27 3.16 25.65
C LEU A 326 1.09 4.07 25.29
N ARG A 327 0.13 3.62 24.47
CA ARG A 327 -0.93 4.46 23.86
C ARG A 327 -1.74 5.29 24.86
N ALA A 328 -1.94 4.79 26.08
CA ALA A 328 -2.76 5.48 27.08
C ALA A 328 -2.08 6.68 27.75
N THR A 329 -0.76 6.89 27.59
CA THR A 329 0.00 7.91 28.36
C THR A 329 1.02 8.73 27.54
N MET A 330 1.05 8.61 26.21
CA MET A 330 2.13 9.15 25.38
C MET A 330 1.70 10.34 24.52
N GLY A 331 2.33 11.51 24.76
CA GLY A 331 2.22 12.69 23.88
C GLY A 331 3.17 12.61 22.66
N GLN A 332 2.95 13.47 21.66
CA GLN A 332 3.67 13.47 20.38
C GLN A 332 5.20 13.59 20.55
N ASP A 333 5.66 14.43 21.47
CA ASP A 333 7.10 14.63 21.72
C ASP A 333 7.78 13.38 22.26
N ARG A 334 7.09 12.66 23.16
CA ARG A 334 7.59 11.40 23.73
C ARG A 334 7.65 10.30 22.68
N LEU A 335 6.66 10.24 21.79
CA LEU A 335 6.66 9.31 20.66
C LEU A 335 7.85 9.58 19.73
N ASN A 336 8.07 10.84 19.35
CA ASN A 336 9.20 11.21 18.48
C ASN A 336 10.55 10.87 19.13
N GLY A 337 10.71 11.14 20.44
CA GLY A 337 11.93 10.80 21.18
C GLY A 337 12.19 9.29 21.26
N LEU A 338 11.16 8.49 21.57
CA LEU A 338 11.27 7.04 21.62
C LEU A 338 11.54 6.43 20.24
N ALA A 339 10.88 6.95 19.20
CA ALA A 339 11.11 6.55 17.81
C ALA A 339 12.58 6.77 17.41
N LEU A 340 13.14 7.94 17.73
CA LEU A 340 14.53 8.27 17.45
C LEU A 340 15.49 7.34 18.20
N MET A 341 15.25 7.05 19.49
CA MET A 341 16.07 6.11 20.25
C MET A 341 16.00 4.69 19.69
N HIS A 342 14.82 4.24 19.26
CA HIS A 342 14.66 2.92 18.65
C HIS A 342 15.35 2.82 17.28
N VAL A 343 15.18 3.83 16.42
CA VAL A 343 15.84 3.87 15.10
C VAL A 343 17.36 3.97 15.21
N HIS A 344 17.85 4.71 16.22
CA HIS A 344 19.26 4.95 16.46
C HIS A 344 19.80 4.18 17.68
N TYR A 345 19.27 2.98 17.96
CA TYR A 345 19.66 2.22 19.15
C TYR A 345 21.16 1.83 19.17
N ASN A 346 21.81 1.78 18.01
CA ASN A 346 23.24 1.51 17.85
C ASN A 346 24.13 2.76 18.04
N LEU A 347 23.54 3.94 18.24
CA LEU A 347 24.30 5.15 18.49
C LEU A 347 24.76 5.13 19.95
N GLU A 348 26.07 5.12 20.18
CA GLU A 348 26.62 5.32 21.51
C GLU A 348 26.28 6.73 21.99
N LEU A 349 25.53 6.82 23.09
CA LEU A 349 25.11 8.07 23.69
C LEU A 349 25.93 8.32 24.96
N GLU A 350 26.60 9.46 25.02
CA GLU A 350 27.24 9.94 26.26
C GLU A 350 26.17 10.40 27.25
N LEU A 351 25.79 9.51 28.16
CA LEU A 351 24.71 9.74 29.12
C LEU A 351 24.95 10.97 30.00
N ASP A 352 26.20 11.24 30.39
CA ASP A 352 26.55 12.37 31.25
C ASP A 352 26.26 13.71 30.58
N VAL A 353 26.58 13.84 29.29
CA VAL A 353 26.28 15.05 28.50
C VAL A 353 24.77 15.25 28.37
N ILE A 354 24.01 14.15 28.21
CA ILE A 354 22.56 14.19 28.11
C ILE A 354 21.93 14.63 29.44
N VAL A 355 22.43 14.11 30.57
CA VAL A 355 21.98 14.48 31.92
C VAL A 355 22.26 15.96 32.17
N ASP A 356 23.45 16.44 31.84
CA ASP A 356 23.81 17.86 31.96
C ASP A 356 22.94 18.76 31.07
N MET A 357 22.70 18.35 29.83
CA MET A 357 21.79 19.07 28.92
C MET A 357 20.37 19.11 29.48
N PHE A 358 19.88 18.01 30.04
CA PHE A 358 18.55 17.93 30.65
C PHE A 358 18.46 18.83 31.88
N ALA A 359 19.47 18.79 32.75
CA ALA A 359 19.56 19.63 33.95
C ALA A 359 19.49 21.12 33.62
N ARG A 360 20.23 21.55 32.58
CA ARG A 360 20.25 22.94 32.10
C ARG A 360 18.92 23.37 31.47
N ARG A 361 18.26 22.50 30.71
CA ARG A 361 16.98 22.80 30.04
C ARG A 361 15.77 22.75 30.97
N HIS A 362 15.82 21.93 32.02
CA HIS A 362 14.72 21.76 32.97
C HIS A 362 15.16 21.98 34.42
N PRO A 363 15.68 23.18 34.76
CA PRO A 363 16.22 23.45 36.10
C PRO A 363 15.15 23.33 37.20
N ARG A 364 13.86 23.55 36.86
CA ARG A 364 12.73 23.36 37.80
C ARG A 364 12.46 21.89 38.14
N LYS A 365 12.76 20.95 37.24
CA LYS A 365 12.59 19.50 37.50
C LYS A 365 13.76 18.91 38.29
N MET A 366 14.91 19.60 38.31
CA MET A 366 16.07 19.26 39.14
C MET A 366 15.99 19.87 40.55
N LYS A 367 15.04 20.78 40.79
CA LYS A 367 14.70 21.20 42.15
C LYS A 367 13.90 20.09 42.79
N LEU A 368 14.59 19.21 43.53
CA LEU A 368 13.97 18.38 44.55
C LEU A 368 13.39 19.33 45.61
N GLU A 369 12.15 19.78 45.44
CA GLU A 369 11.37 20.28 46.58
C GLU A 369 11.07 19.07 47.47
N SER A 370 11.99 18.82 48.40
CA SER A 370 11.89 17.96 49.58
C SER A 370 11.19 16.62 49.38
N ILE A 371 11.96 15.58 49.02
CA ILE A 371 11.71 14.24 49.56
C ILE A 371 12.49 14.17 50.87
N LEU A 372 11.89 14.68 51.95
CA LEU A 372 12.12 14.31 53.34
C LEU A 372 10.93 14.78 54.17
#